data_AF-A0A1V4R1J2-F1
#
_entry.id   AF-A0A1V4R1J2-F1
#
_cell.length_a   1.000
_cell.length_b   1.000
_cell.length_c   1.000
_cell.angle_alpha   90.00
_cell.angle_beta   90.00
_cell.angle_gamma   90.00
#
_symmetry.space_group_name_H-M   'P 1'
#
loop_
_entity.id
_entity.type
_entity.pdbx_description
1 polymer ?
#
loop_
_entity_poly.entity_id
_entity_poly.type
_entity_poly.pdbx_seq_one_letter_code
_entity_poly.pdbx_strand_id
1 'polypeptide(L)'
;MTGGVAQKVASLAEHVYFEDLSSLQYITKPSGEPVSVVIGIEEFKSLFETLQIQSDKKLMGSIDRAKGQLREGQKLKTFEEVFGKTPIAVAPLPCAKSHGSAEL
;
A
#
# COMPACT_ATOMS: atom_id res chain seq x y z
N MET A 1 -9.55 -47.76 13.95
CA MET A 1 -9.20 -46.40 14.40
C MET A 1 -8.47 -45.72 13.26
N THR A 2 -9.09 -44.69 12.69
CA THR A 2 -8.75 -44.05 11.42
C THR A 2 -7.43 -43.27 11.51
N GLY A 3 -6.51 -43.58 10.60
CA GLY A 3 -5.26 -42.84 10.40
C GLY A 3 -5.52 -41.47 9.76
N GLY A 4 -4.87 -40.45 10.30
CA GLY A 4 -4.81 -39.11 9.72
C GLY A 4 -3.52 -38.96 8.92
N VAL A 5 -3.65 -38.86 7.61
CA VAL A 5 -2.56 -38.56 6.68
C VAL A 5 -2.23 -37.09 6.79
N ALA A 6 -1.00 -36.75 7.23
CA ALA A 6 -0.50 -35.38 7.18
C ALA A 6 -0.30 -35.00 5.70
N GLN A 7 -1.18 -34.15 5.18
CA GLN A 7 -1.02 -33.57 3.86
C GLN A 7 0.12 -32.56 3.89
N LYS A 8 1.19 -32.89 3.15
CA LYS A 8 2.28 -31.98 2.80
C LYS A 8 1.75 -30.97 1.79
N VAL A 9 1.34 -29.79 2.25
CA VAL A 9 1.14 -28.64 1.36
C VAL A 9 2.51 -28.11 0.95
N ALA A 10 2.98 -28.60 -0.18
CA ALA A 10 4.14 -28.08 -0.86
C ALA A 10 3.75 -26.85 -1.70
N SER A 11 4.64 -25.87 -1.66
CA SER A 11 4.99 -24.92 -2.72
C SER A 11 4.36 -23.52 -2.68
N LEU A 12 5.29 -22.56 -2.66
CA LEU A 12 5.19 -21.14 -3.02
C LEU A 12 4.63 -20.20 -1.95
N ALA A 13 5.27 -20.21 -0.78
CA ALA A 13 5.50 -18.95 -0.08
C ALA A 13 6.61 -18.20 -0.83
N GLU A 14 6.26 -17.41 -1.85
CA GLU A 14 7.02 -16.20 -2.10
C GLU A 14 7.11 -15.48 -0.75
N HIS A 15 8.31 -15.13 -0.33
CA HIS A 15 8.56 -14.41 0.91
C HIS A 15 7.86 -13.04 0.85
N VAL A 16 6.56 -13.01 1.12
CA VAL A 16 5.85 -11.78 1.46
C VAL A 16 6.22 -11.50 2.90
N TYR A 17 7.35 -10.81 3.07
CA TYR A 17 7.67 -10.14 4.31
C TYR A 17 6.61 -9.04 4.50
N PHE A 18 5.51 -9.37 5.18
CA PHE A 18 4.75 -8.38 5.95
C PHE A 18 5.55 -8.09 7.22
N GLU A 19 6.80 -7.66 7.05
CA GLU A 19 7.59 -7.17 8.16
C GLU A 19 7.04 -5.78 8.51
N ASP A 20 6.45 -5.68 9.69
CA ASP A 20 6.04 -4.44 10.36
C ASP A 20 4.73 -3.78 9.90
N LEU A 21 3.60 -4.49 10.06
CA LEU A 21 2.38 -3.79 10.48
C LEU A 21 2.61 -3.31 11.92
N SER A 22 3.16 -2.11 12.06
CA SER A 22 3.54 -1.50 13.35
C SER A 22 2.40 -1.47 14.38
N SER A 23 1.14 -1.53 13.91
CA SER A 23 -0.07 -1.51 14.72
C SER A 23 -0.72 -2.89 14.95
N LEU A 24 -0.11 -3.99 14.49
CA LEU A 24 -0.68 -5.34 14.54
C LEU A 24 -0.62 -5.95 15.94
N GLN A 25 -1.78 -6.31 16.49
CA GLN A 25 -1.90 -7.01 17.76
C GLN A 25 -2.85 -8.19 17.64
N TYR A 26 -2.57 -9.26 18.39
CA TYR A 26 -3.38 -10.47 18.41
C TYR A 26 -4.09 -10.60 19.74
N ILE A 27 -5.39 -10.90 19.69
CA ILE A 27 -6.17 -11.28 20.87
C ILE A 27 -6.29 -12.80 20.86
N THR A 28 -5.78 -13.45 21.90
CA THR A 28 -5.73 -14.91 22.03
C THR A 28 -6.69 -15.42 23.11
N LYS A 29 -7.14 -16.67 22.96
CA LYS A 29 -7.77 -17.43 24.05
C LYS A 29 -6.73 -17.73 25.13
N PRO A 30 -7.16 -18.09 26.35
CA PRO A 30 -6.24 -18.63 27.37
C PRO A 30 -5.47 -19.87 26.92
N SER A 31 -6.00 -20.63 25.94
CA SER A 31 -5.31 -21.76 25.31
C SER A 31 -4.17 -21.36 24.36
N GLY A 32 -3.98 -20.06 24.10
CA GLY A 32 -3.00 -19.52 23.17
C GLY A 32 -3.47 -19.40 21.73
N GLU A 33 -4.68 -19.87 21.41
CA GLU A 33 -5.23 -19.79 20.05
C GLU A 33 -5.66 -18.34 19.71
N PRO A 34 -5.22 -17.75 18.59
CA PRO A 34 -5.65 -16.42 18.17
C PRO A 34 -7.13 -16.42 17.76
N VAL A 35 -7.86 -15.41 18.22
CA VAL A 35 -9.30 -15.24 17.95
C VAL A 35 -9.57 -14.08 17.02
N SER A 36 -8.84 -12.98 17.23
CA SER A 36 -9.00 -11.77 16.45
C SER A 36 -7.68 -11.02 16.35
N VAL A 37 -7.62 -10.17 15.33
CA VAL A 37 -6.49 -9.30 15.05
C VAL A 37 -6.97 -7.86 15.19
N VAL A 38 -6.22 -7.06 15.94
CA VAL A 38 -6.39 -5.61 16.02
C VAL A 38 -5.31 -4.99 15.15
N ILE A 39 -5.73 -4.11 14.25
CA ILE A 39 -4.86 -3.34 13.36
C ILE A 39 -5.30 -1.89 13.41
N GLY A 40 -4.36 -0.98 13.18
CA GLY A 40 -4.68 0.43 12.99
C GLY A 40 -5.59 0.62 11.79
N ILE A 41 -6.43 1.66 11.87
CA ILE A 41 -7.45 1.92 10.85
C ILE A 41 -6.83 2.25 9.49
N GLU A 42 -5.69 2.93 9.47
CA GLU A 42 -4.99 3.28 8.22
C GLU A 42 -4.33 2.05 7.60
N GLU A 43 -3.74 1.16 8.40
CA GLU A 43 -3.25 -0.13 7.89
C GLU A 43 -4.38 -1.00 7.33
N PHE A 44 -5.53 -1.04 8.01
CA PHE A 44 -6.69 -1.76 7.50
C PHE A 44 -7.16 -1.22 6.14
N LYS A 45 -7.29 0.11 6.01
CA LYS A 45 -7.69 0.74 4.74
C LYS A 45 -6.71 0.44 3.62
N SER A 46 -5.41 0.56 3.90
CA SER A 46 -4.34 0.28 2.93
C SER A 46 -4.37 -1.18 2.46
N LEU A 47 -4.51 -2.12 3.41
CA LEU A 47 -4.63 -3.54 3.09
C LEU A 47 -5.89 -3.83 2.28
N PHE A 48 -7.02 -3.23 2.65
CA PHE A 48 -8.28 -3.43 1.96
C PHE A 48 -8.26 -2.88 0.53
N GLU A 49 -7.72 -1.67 0.33
CA GLU A 49 -7.51 -1.09 -1.01
C GLU A 49 -6.61 -1.99 -1.86
N THR A 50 -5.50 -2.48 -1.29
CA THR A 50 -4.59 -3.41 -2.00
C THR A 50 -5.32 -4.67 -2.44
N LEU A 51 -6.13 -5.28 -1.57
CA LEU A 51 -6.93 -6.45 -1.92
C LEU A 51 -7.95 -6.15 -3.01
N GLN A 52 -8.59 -4.96 -2.98
CA GLN A 52 -9.51 -4.55 -4.03
C GLN A 52 -8.80 -4.42 -5.38
N ILE A 53 -7.64 -3.75 -5.43
CA ILE A 53 -6.84 -3.60 -6.65
C ILE A 53 -6.42 -4.97 -7.19
N GLN A 54 -5.91 -5.86 -6.32
CA GLN A 54 -5.46 -7.20 -6.72
C GLN A 54 -6.60 -8.08 -7.23
N SER A 55 -7.82 -7.90 -6.70
CA SER A 55 -8.99 -8.68 -7.13
C SER A 55 -9.48 -8.30 -8.54
N ASP A 56 -9.18 -7.09 -9.02
CA ASP A 56 -9.55 -6.63 -10.36
C ASP A 56 -8.50 -7.06 -11.40
N LYS A 57 -8.83 -8.13 -12.14
CA LYS A 57 -7.98 -8.66 -13.22
C LYS A 57 -7.71 -7.66 -14.35
N LYS A 58 -8.66 -6.77 -14.66
CA LYS A 58 -8.50 -5.77 -15.72
C LYS A 58 -7.55 -4.67 -15.28
N LEU A 59 -7.67 -4.24 -14.03
CA LEU A 59 -6.75 -3.27 -13.42
C LEU A 59 -5.33 -3.85 -13.33
N MET A 60 -5.19 -5.08 -12.85
CA MET A 60 -3.90 -5.77 -12.78
C MET A 60 -3.23 -5.89 -14.17
N GLY A 61 -3.98 -6.27 -15.20
CA GLY A 61 -3.45 -6.29 -16.57
C GLY A 61 -3.02 -4.91 -17.08
N SER A 62 -3.69 -3.84 -16.64
CA SER A 62 -3.29 -2.46 -16.97
C SER A 62 -2.01 -2.05 -16.24
N ILE A 63 -1.85 -2.45 -14.97
CA ILE A 63 -0.64 -2.24 -14.18
C ILE A 63 0.55 -2.95 -14.82
N ASP A 64 0.40 -4.20 -15.23
CA ASP A 64 1.48 -4.96 -15.84
C ASP A 64 1.91 -4.40 -17.20
N ARG A 65 0.93 -3.97 -18.00
CA ARG A 65 1.22 -3.22 -19.23
C ARG A 65 2.01 -1.95 -18.94
N ALA A 66 1.59 -1.15 -17.97
CA ALA A 66 2.29 0.08 -17.59
C ALA A 66 3.73 -0.18 -17.13
N LYS A 67 3.96 -1.25 -16.34
CA LYS A 67 5.30 -1.68 -15.95
C LYS A 67 6.16 -2.03 -17.16
N GLY A 68 5.60 -2.73 -18.16
CA GLY A 68 6.28 -3.02 -19.43
C GLY A 68 6.71 -1.75 -20.16
N GLN A 69 5.78 -0.81 -20.32
CA GLN A 69 6.05 0.49 -20.97
C GLN A 69 7.16 1.28 -20.28
N LEU A 70 7.19 1.28 -18.94
CA LEU A 70 8.25 1.92 -18.16
C LEU A 70 9.61 1.26 -18.36
N ARG A 71 9.66 -0.07 -18.36
CA ARG A 71 10.90 -0.84 -18.57
C ARG A 71 11.47 -0.64 -19.98
N GLU A 72 10.60 -0.54 -20.98
CA GLU A 72 10.97 -0.31 -22.38
C GLU A 72 11.35 1.16 -22.67
N GLY A 73 11.30 2.05 -21.66
CA GLY A 73 11.66 3.46 -21.81
C GLY A 73 10.65 4.25 -22.62
N GLN A 74 9.40 3.80 -22.70
CA GLN A 74 8.35 4.48 -23.45
C GLN A 74 8.09 5.86 -22.83
N LYS A 75 8.05 6.90 -23.68
CA LYS A 75 7.84 8.28 -23.21
C LYS A 75 6.50 8.39 -22.48
N LEU A 76 6.55 8.61 -21.17
CA LEU A 76 5.37 8.93 -20.37
C LEU A 76 4.91 10.34 -20.70
N LYS A 77 3.60 10.53 -20.69
CA LYS A 77 3.04 11.87 -20.86
C LYS A 77 3.23 12.68 -19.58
N THR A 78 3.60 13.94 -19.72
CA THR A 78 3.62 14.85 -18.56
C THR A 78 2.21 15.23 -18.15
N PHE A 79 2.06 15.81 -16.96
CA PHE A 79 0.77 16.33 -16.49
C PHE A 79 0.17 17.32 -17.50
N GLU A 80 0.98 18.24 -18.04
CA GLU A 80 0.55 19.24 -19.02
C GLU A 80 0.13 18.62 -20.36
N GLU A 81 0.76 17.52 -20.78
CA GLU A 81 0.40 16.81 -22.01
C GLU A 81 -0.94 16.05 -21.87
N VAL A 82 -1.36 15.71 -20.64
CA VAL A 82 -2.63 15.00 -20.37
C VAL A 82 -3.77 15.97 -20.04
N PHE A 83 -3.52 16.95 -19.19
CA PHE A 83 -4.53 17.85 -18.63
C PHE A 83 -4.46 19.28 -19.20
N GLY A 84 -3.45 19.58 -20.03
CA GLY A 84 -3.20 20.91 -20.59
C GLY A 84 -2.39 21.81 -19.65
N LYS A 85 -1.91 22.95 -20.16
CA LYS A 85 -1.41 24.06 -19.33
C LYS A 85 -2.59 24.75 -18.67
N THR A 86 -2.93 24.36 -17.45
CA THR A 86 -3.74 25.23 -16.60
C THR A 86 -2.86 26.38 -16.10
N PRO A 87 -3.22 27.66 -16.31
CA PRO A 87 -2.60 28.77 -15.60
C PRO A 87 -3.13 28.73 -14.16
N ILE A 88 -2.69 27.76 -13.36
CA ILE A 88 -2.92 27.81 -11.92
C ILE A 88 -1.85 28.78 -11.42
N ALA A 89 -2.24 30.03 -11.25
CA ALA A 89 -1.61 30.89 -10.26
C ALA A 89 -1.80 30.16 -8.92
N VAL A 90 -0.86 29.28 -8.58
CA VAL A 90 -0.74 28.76 -7.23
C VAL A 90 -0.36 29.99 -6.42
N ALA A 91 -1.34 30.58 -5.74
CA ALA A 91 -1.05 31.57 -4.72
C ALA A 91 0.00 30.93 -3.80
N PRO A 92 1.12 31.62 -3.52
CA PRO A 92 2.11 31.06 -2.61
C PRO A 92 1.40 30.71 -1.31
N LEU A 93 1.52 29.45 -0.88
CA LEU A 93 1.21 29.10 0.50
C LEU A 93 1.97 30.10 1.38
N PRO A 94 1.31 30.79 2.33
CA PRO A 94 2.02 31.72 3.20
C PRO A 94 3.03 30.91 4.00
N CYS A 95 4.30 31.03 3.61
CA CYS A 95 5.43 30.56 4.39
C CYS A 95 5.28 31.21 5.77
N ALA A 96 5.13 30.40 6.82
CA ALA A 96 5.11 30.89 8.18
C ALA A 96 6.34 31.78 8.38
N LYS A 97 6.13 33.08 8.58
CA LYS A 97 7.18 33.98 9.06
C LYS A 97 7.55 33.47 10.44
N SER A 98 8.65 32.72 10.53
CA SER A 98 9.38 32.57 11.78
C SER A 98 9.77 33.99 12.20
N HIS A 99 9.07 34.53 13.20
CA HIS A 99 9.52 35.70 13.91
C HIS A 99 10.84 35.32 14.59
N GLY A 100 11.95 35.64 13.93
CA GLY A 100 13.21 35.87 14.62
C GLY A 100 13.01 37.09 15.50
N SER A 101 12.76 36.88 16.79
CA SER A 101 13.00 37.90 17.80
C SER A 101 14.50 38.13 17.85
N ALA A 102 14.91 39.30 17.39
CA ALA A 102 16.19 39.89 17.73
C ALA A 102 15.92 41.21 18.46
N GLU A 103 16.66 41.36 19.56
CA GLU A 103 17.03 42.60 20.26
C GLU A 103 16.10 43.12 21.37
N LEU A 104 16.45 42.76 22.62
CA LEU A 104 17.21 43.64 23.54
C LEU A 104 17.98 42.81 24.58
#